data_AF-A0A6B0X0G5-F1
#
_entry.id   AF-A0A6B0X0G5-F1
#
_cell.length_a   1.000
_cell.length_b   1.000
_cell.length_c   1.000
_cell.angle_alpha   90.00
_cell.angle_beta   90.00
_cell.angle_gamma   90.00
#
_symmetry.space_group_name_H-M   'P 1'
#
loop_
_entity.id
_entity.type
_entity.pdbx_description
1 polymer ?
#
loop_
_entity_poly.entity_id
_entity_poly.type
_entity_poly.pdbx_seq_one_letter_code
_entity_poly.pdbx_strand_id
1 'polypeptide(L)'
;MAEVQQSIAEPEIRPFRHAITARSIALGTLCVTFMAWGGHYTRHIGHTTKMAQDHLPWGVMVPFFIIAVILNKVIQAIRPRAMLTRAELLVIFAMALIGSALPSYFMAHMIANIGAPYYFPSSENGWATELHPYLVDWAVVTDVMAAKWFYEGLPRGASIPWGAWLIPLTWRLSLVGAVACFCYCMVAIFRKQWVENERLSFPLMKLPMNMADEEPRGFFTAGFMNQPVFWIGFAFAIFPIMWNMIGYFTPIFPTIPRDFGLIQLGRDFPSIETRFYPLIIGASYFVELEVSGSIIIYFLFLTF
;
A
#
# COMPACT_ATOMS: atom_id res chain seq x y z
N MET A 1 -49.97 20.61 -14.75
CA MET A 1 -49.01 19.70 -14.06
C MET A 1 -47.64 20.19 -14.45
N ALA A 2 -46.95 20.90 -13.56
CA ALA A 2 -45.66 21.51 -13.83
C ALA A 2 -44.55 20.55 -13.36
N GLU A 3 -43.68 20.14 -14.27
CA GLU A 3 -42.48 19.36 -13.97
C GLU A 3 -41.50 20.23 -13.19
N VAL A 4 -41.17 19.78 -11.98
CA VAL A 4 -40.11 20.35 -11.15
C VAL A 4 -38.80 19.75 -11.64
N GLN A 5 -38.12 20.46 -12.54
CA GLN A 5 -36.73 20.19 -12.90
C GLN A 5 -35.87 20.49 -11.66
N GLN A 6 -35.57 19.47 -10.86
CA GLN A 6 -34.57 19.56 -9.80
C GLN A 6 -33.19 19.77 -10.46
N SER A 7 -32.77 21.03 -10.50
CA SER A 7 -31.39 21.45 -10.75
C SER A 7 -30.46 20.71 -9.78
N ILE A 8 -29.75 19.70 -10.28
CA ILE A 8 -28.61 19.10 -9.60
C ILE A 8 -27.55 20.19 -9.52
N ALA A 9 -27.45 20.86 -8.37
CA ALA A 9 -26.40 21.84 -8.14
C ALA A 9 -25.03 21.17 -8.33
N GLU A 10 -24.21 21.71 -9.23
CA GLU A 10 -22.81 21.32 -9.34
C GLU A 10 -22.14 21.51 -7.96
N PRO A 11 -21.35 20.53 -7.48
CA PRO A 11 -20.68 20.68 -6.20
C PRO A 11 -19.73 21.88 -6.26
N GLU A 12 -19.98 22.90 -5.45
CA GLU A 12 -19.07 24.04 -5.27
C GLU A 12 -17.67 23.50 -4.96
N ILE A 13 -16.75 23.60 -5.92
CA ILE A 13 -15.33 23.32 -5.71
C ILE A 13 -14.77 24.48 -4.89
N ARG A 14 -14.96 24.42 -3.57
CA ARG A 14 -14.31 25.37 -2.65
C ARG A 14 -12.80 25.23 -2.84
N PRO A 15 -12.07 26.32 -3.12
CA PRO A 15 -10.65 26.22 -3.39
C PRO A 15 -9.92 25.68 -2.15
N PHE A 16 -9.09 24.65 -2.35
CA PHE A 16 -8.25 23.97 -1.34
C PHE A 16 -7.19 24.86 -0.67
N ARG A 17 -7.38 26.19 -0.61
CA ARG A 17 -6.41 27.17 -0.07
C ARG A 17 -5.99 26.91 1.39
N HIS A 18 -6.66 26.00 2.11
CA HIS A 18 -6.32 25.57 3.47
C HIS A 18 -6.00 24.06 3.60
N ALA A 19 -5.79 23.33 2.50
CA ALA A 19 -5.59 21.89 2.53
C ALA A 19 -4.18 21.47 2.97
N ILE A 20 -3.18 22.25 2.54
CA ILE A 20 -1.77 22.00 2.83
C ILE A 20 -1.40 22.89 4.02
N THR A 21 -1.32 22.30 5.19
CA THR A 21 -0.93 22.97 6.43
C THR A 21 0.33 22.32 6.98
N ALA A 22 1.08 23.05 7.82
CA ALA A 22 2.28 22.49 8.44
C ALA A 22 1.98 21.19 9.23
N ARG A 23 0.79 21.10 9.85
CA ARG A 23 0.34 19.91 10.58
C ARG A 23 0.02 18.73 9.66
N SER A 24 -0.61 18.94 8.50
CA SER A 24 -0.87 17.85 7.55
C SER A 24 0.42 17.34 6.92
N ILE A 25 1.36 18.22 6.60
CA ILE A 25 2.70 17.85 6.13
C ILE A 25 3.46 17.05 7.21
N ALA A 26 3.44 17.51 8.47
CA ALA A 26 4.14 16.83 9.56
C ALA A 26 3.60 15.41 9.81
N LEU A 27 2.27 15.27 9.91
CA LEU A 27 1.63 13.97 10.09
C LEU A 27 1.80 13.07 8.86
N GLY A 28 1.69 13.62 7.66
CA GLY A 28 1.96 12.88 6.43
C GLY A 28 3.40 12.39 6.35
N THR A 29 4.38 13.22 6.72
CA THR A 29 5.81 12.85 6.76
C THR A 29 6.07 11.76 7.79
N LEU A 30 5.40 11.81 8.94
CA LEU A 30 5.46 10.75 9.94
C LEU A 30 4.95 9.42 9.36
N CYS A 31 3.81 9.43 8.66
CA CYS A 31 3.28 8.25 7.98
C CYS A 31 4.23 7.72 6.90
N VAL A 32 4.81 8.60 6.07
CA VAL A 32 5.80 8.22 5.04
C VAL A 32 7.04 7.57 5.69
N THR A 33 7.55 8.16 6.76
CA THR A 33 8.74 7.63 7.47
C THR A 33 8.43 6.28 8.11
N PHE A 34 7.26 6.16 8.76
CA PHE A 34 6.77 4.90 9.30
C PHE A 34 6.67 3.83 8.21
N MET A 35 6.17 4.17 7.01
CA MET A 35 6.06 3.23 5.91
C MET A 35 7.41 2.83 5.31
N ALA A 36 8.32 3.80 5.15
CA ALA A 36 9.65 3.55 4.61
C ALA A 36 10.45 2.61 5.52
N TRP A 37 10.44 2.87 6.83
CA TRP A 37 11.16 2.04 7.80
C TRP A 37 10.40 0.76 8.14
N GLY A 38 9.14 0.89 8.55
CA GLY A 38 8.29 -0.21 9.01
C GLY A 38 8.05 -1.24 7.91
N GLY A 39 7.78 -0.79 6.68
CA GLY A 39 7.58 -1.69 5.54
C GLY A 39 8.83 -2.46 5.14
N HIS A 40 10.03 -1.91 5.36
CA HIS A 40 11.29 -2.62 5.16
C HIS A 40 11.56 -3.59 6.31
N TYR A 41 11.40 -3.13 7.55
CA TYR A 41 11.59 -3.93 8.77
C TYR A 41 10.70 -5.17 8.77
N THR A 42 9.39 -5.01 8.58
CA THR A 42 8.43 -6.13 8.64
C THR A 42 8.73 -7.20 7.61
N ARG A 43 9.26 -6.82 6.45
CA ARG A 43 9.53 -7.74 5.35
C ARG A 43 10.86 -8.47 5.52
N HIS A 44 11.94 -7.73 5.78
CA HIS A 44 13.30 -8.26 5.69
C HIS A 44 13.89 -8.66 7.04
N ILE A 45 13.34 -8.15 8.15
CA ILE A 45 13.85 -8.39 9.50
C ILE A 45 12.81 -9.16 10.33
N GLY A 46 11.59 -8.62 10.41
CA GLY A 46 10.52 -9.20 11.22
C GLY A 46 9.88 -10.44 10.62
N HIS A 47 10.05 -10.67 9.31
CA HIS A 47 9.38 -11.74 8.55
C HIS A 47 7.86 -11.82 8.81
N THR A 48 7.23 -10.66 9.00
CA THR A 48 5.79 -10.52 9.27
C THR A 48 5.02 -10.16 8.00
N THR A 49 3.72 -9.86 8.15
CA THR A 49 2.89 -9.37 7.05
C THR A 49 3.52 -8.18 6.33
N LYS A 50 3.42 -8.18 5.00
CA LYS A 50 3.92 -7.15 4.08
C LYS A 50 3.04 -5.90 4.20
N MET A 51 3.51 -4.86 4.89
CA MET A 51 2.71 -3.65 5.18
C MET A 51 2.34 -2.80 3.95
N ALA A 52 3.20 -2.82 2.93
CA ALA A 52 3.23 -1.82 1.87
C ALA A 52 2.95 -2.38 0.46
N GLN A 53 2.57 -3.66 0.35
CA GLN A 53 2.58 -4.38 -0.94
C GLN A 53 1.22 -4.42 -1.66
N ASP A 54 0.15 -3.89 -1.04
CA ASP A 54 -1.22 -3.90 -1.60
C ASP A 54 -1.61 -2.52 -2.18
N HIS A 55 -2.62 -2.47 -3.06
CA HIS A 55 -3.14 -1.21 -3.63
C HIS A 55 -3.79 -0.29 -2.59
N LEU A 56 -4.28 -0.87 -1.51
CA LEU A 56 -4.76 -0.16 -0.33
C LEU A 56 -3.97 -0.71 0.88
N PRO A 57 -2.67 -0.37 0.99
CA PRO A 57 -1.80 -1.03 1.94
C PRO A 57 -2.29 -0.76 3.36
N TRP A 58 -2.40 -1.82 4.16
CA TRP A 58 -2.87 -1.70 5.54
C TRP A 58 -1.91 -0.87 6.41
N GLY A 59 -0.62 -0.81 6.04
CA GLY A 59 0.33 0.11 6.66
C GLY A 59 0.00 1.58 6.45
N VAL A 60 -0.83 1.92 5.46
CA VAL A 60 -1.39 3.27 5.27
C VAL A 60 -2.75 3.38 5.96
N MET A 61 -3.64 2.39 5.77
CA MET A 61 -5.00 2.45 6.30
C MET A 61 -5.05 2.49 7.82
N VAL A 62 -4.21 1.71 8.51
CA VAL A 62 -4.24 1.64 9.98
C VAL A 62 -3.78 2.96 10.61
N PRO A 63 -2.62 3.55 10.25
CA PRO A 63 -2.26 4.89 10.72
C PRO A 63 -3.27 5.95 10.32
N PHE A 64 -3.82 5.88 9.10
CA PHE A 64 -4.84 6.83 8.67
C PHE A 64 -6.10 6.73 9.52
N PHE A 65 -6.59 5.53 9.83
CA PHE A 65 -7.71 5.29 10.74
C PHE A 65 -7.43 5.86 12.13
N ILE A 66 -6.23 5.59 12.69
CA ILE A 66 -5.83 6.13 14.00
C ILE A 66 -5.85 7.66 13.97
N ILE A 67 -5.37 8.29 12.89
CA ILE A 67 -5.34 9.75 12.76
C ILE A 67 -6.74 10.33 12.59
N ALA A 68 -7.52 9.81 11.64
CA ALA A 68 -8.82 10.34 11.26
C ALA A 68 -9.90 10.12 12.34
N VAL A 69 -9.85 8.98 13.04
CA VAL A 69 -10.86 8.58 14.02
C VAL A 69 -10.40 8.87 15.44
N ILE A 70 -9.29 8.27 15.87
CA ILE A 70 -8.88 8.33 17.28
C ILE A 70 -8.27 9.69 17.62
N LEU A 71 -7.22 10.10 16.90
CA LEU A 71 -6.53 11.36 17.14
C LEU A 71 -7.46 12.54 16.91
N ASN A 72 -8.23 12.56 15.83
CA ASN A 72 -9.16 13.66 15.56
C ASN A 72 -10.26 13.75 16.64
N LYS A 73 -10.74 12.61 17.17
CA LYS A 73 -11.69 12.61 18.30
C LYS A 73 -11.08 13.13 19.59
N VAL A 74 -9.83 12.75 19.89
CA VAL A 74 -9.10 13.28 21.06
C VAL A 74 -8.89 14.79 20.93
N ILE A 75 -8.51 15.26 19.74
CA ILE A 75 -8.39 16.69 19.46
C ILE A 75 -9.74 17.40 19.57
N GLN A 76 -10.83 16.79 19.08
CA GLN A 76 -12.18 17.34 19.25
C GLN A 76 -12.53 17.55 20.73
N ALA A 77 -12.20 16.58 21.60
CA ALA A 77 -12.50 16.67 23.03
C ALA A 77 -11.67 17.73 23.76
N ILE A 78 -10.40 17.91 23.38
CA ILE A 78 -9.46 18.82 24.07
C ILE A 78 -9.52 20.24 23.48
N ARG A 79 -9.50 20.35 22.15
CA ARG A 79 -9.45 21.63 21.41
C ARG A 79 -10.19 21.51 20.07
N PRO A 80 -11.53 21.65 20.05
CA PRO A 80 -12.36 21.50 18.85
C PRO A 80 -11.89 22.33 17.65
N ARG A 81 -11.41 23.56 17.90
CA ARG A 81 -10.89 24.46 16.85
C ARG A 81 -9.63 23.94 16.15
N ALA A 82 -8.94 22.97 16.73
CA ALA A 82 -7.73 22.37 16.18
C ALA A 82 -7.98 21.03 15.50
N MET A 83 -9.23 20.61 15.30
CA MET A 83 -9.54 19.39 14.55
C MET A 83 -8.91 19.42 13.15
N LEU A 84 -8.51 18.24 12.69
CA LEU A 84 -8.05 18.03 11.33
C LEU A 84 -9.24 18.13 10.40
N THR A 85 -9.10 18.96 9.39
CA THR A 85 -10.11 19.14 8.35
C THR A 85 -10.06 17.98 7.37
N ARG A 86 -11.17 17.75 6.65
CA ARG A 86 -11.24 16.80 5.54
C ARG A 86 -10.05 16.93 4.57
N ALA A 87 -9.70 18.16 4.20
CA ALA A 87 -8.63 18.43 3.26
C ALA A 87 -7.25 17.99 3.80
N GLU A 88 -6.99 18.21 5.09
CA GLU A 88 -5.74 17.80 5.73
C GLU A 88 -5.64 16.29 5.88
N LEU A 89 -6.74 15.62 6.21
CA LEU A 89 -6.81 14.16 6.25
C LEU A 89 -6.50 13.57 4.87
N LEU A 90 -7.08 14.13 3.80
CA LEU A 90 -6.81 13.67 2.44
C LEU A 90 -5.35 13.92 2.02
N VAL A 91 -4.71 15.01 2.46
CA VAL A 91 -3.27 15.25 2.24
C VAL A 91 -2.42 14.20 2.97
N ILE A 92 -2.69 13.95 4.25
CA ILE A 92 -1.99 12.93 5.04
C ILE A 92 -2.11 11.56 4.37
N PHE A 93 -3.34 11.20 3.96
CA PHE A 93 -3.63 9.96 3.25
C PHE A 93 -2.86 9.85 1.93
N ALA A 94 -2.90 10.88 1.09
CA ALA A 94 -2.20 10.90 -0.19
C ALA A 94 -0.68 10.76 -0.01
N MET A 95 -0.09 11.50 0.95
CA MET A 95 1.34 11.40 1.27
C MET A 95 1.70 9.97 1.69
N ALA A 96 0.93 9.38 2.60
CA ALA A 96 1.17 8.02 3.10
C ALA A 96 1.02 6.96 1.99
N LEU A 97 0.00 7.09 1.13
CA LEU A 97 -0.23 6.19 0.00
C LEU A 97 0.93 6.25 -1.01
N ILE A 98 1.33 7.44 -1.42
CA ILE A 98 2.47 7.64 -2.32
C ILE A 98 3.76 7.09 -1.68
N GLY A 99 3.98 7.40 -0.40
CA GLY A 99 5.15 6.94 0.35
C GLY A 99 5.21 5.43 0.54
N SER A 100 4.08 4.72 0.49
CA SER A 100 4.04 3.26 0.61
C SER A 100 4.47 2.51 -0.66
N ALA A 101 4.34 3.12 -1.84
CA ALA A 101 4.38 2.40 -3.12
C ALA A 101 5.75 1.79 -3.48
N LEU A 102 6.85 2.40 -3.05
CA LEU A 102 8.20 2.09 -3.52
C LEU A 102 9.16 1.48 -2.48
N PRO A 103 9.20 1.92 -1.21
CA PRO A 103 10.33 1.62 -0.31
C PRO A 103 10.53 0.16 0.06
N SER A 104 9.50 -0.69 -0.02
CA SER A 104 9.57 -2.06 0.48
C SER A 104 10.03 -3.07 -0.58
N TYR A 105 9.13 -3.53 -1.45
CA TYR A 105 9.42 -4.65 -2.34
C TYR A 105 10.35 -4.26 -3.49
N PHE A 106 9.95 -3.24 -4.24
CA PHE A 106 10.65 -2.81 -5.45
C PHE A 106 12.06 -2.30 -5.14
N MET A 107 12.19 -1.38 -4.18
CA MET A 107 13.48 -0.78 -3.84
C MET A 107 14.48 -1.83 -3.31
N ALA A 108 14.04 -2.76 -2.46
CA ALA A 108 14.92 -3.82 -1.95
C ALA A 108 15.46 -4.73 -3.05
N HIS A 109 14.61 -5.15 -4.00
CA HIS A 109 15.06 -5.97 -5.15
C HIS A 109 15.95 -5.15 -6.08
N MET A 110 15.61 -3.89 -6.32
CA MET A 110 16.41 -3.02 -7.17
C MET A 110 17.83 -2.86 -6.62
N ILE A 111 17.97 -2.56 -5.32
CA ILE A 111 19.28 -2.40 -4.67
C ILE A 111 20.06 -3.72 -4.69
N ALA A 112 19.41 -4.84 -4.37
CA ALA A 112 20.04 -6.15 -4.45
C ALA A 112 20.54 -6.46 -5.88
N ASN A 113 19.74 -6.23 -6.90
CA ASN A 113 20.13 -6.52 -8.29
C ASN A 113 21.35 -5.71 -8.77
N ILE A 114 21.63 -4.55 -8.19
CA ILE A 114 22.81 -3.74 -8.53
C ILE A 114 24.09 -4.35 -7.91
N GLY A 115 23.98 -4.93 -6.71
CA GLY A 115 25.10 -5.58 -6.02
C GLY A 115 25.32 -7.06 -6.39
N ALA A 116 24.29 -7.73 -6.90
CA ALA A 116 24.32 -9.15 -7.25
C ALA A 116 25.48 -9.56 -8.18
N PRO A 117 25.80 -8.82 -9.26
CA PRO A 117 26.74 -9.31 -10.26
C PRO A 117 28.15 -9.55 -9.73
N TYR A 118 28.61 -8.77 -8.75
CA TYR A 118 29.95 -8.89 -8.15
C TYR A 118 29.93 -9.63 -6.80
N TYR A 119 28.76 -10.05 -6.32
CA TYR A 119 28.61 -10.87 -5.11
C TYR A 119 28.41 -12.37 -5.41
N PHE A 120 27.59 -12.70 -6.41
CA PHE A 120 27.26 -14.09 -6.77
C PHE A 120 28.13 -14.79 -7.84
N PRO A 121 29.24 -14.26 -8.39
CA PRO A 121 30.07 -15.04 -9.32
C PRO A 121 30.54 -16.37 -8.74
N SER A 122 30.41 -17.44 -9.51
CA SER A 122 30.94 -18.76 -9.19
C SER A 122 31.51 -19.44 -10.43
N SER A 123 32.29 -20.51 -10.26
CA SER A 123 32.82 -21.31 -11.37
C SER A 123 31.72 -21.94 -12.22
N GLU A 124 30.57 -22.23 -11.61
CA GLU A 124 29.44 -22.91 -12.24
C GLU A 124 28.57 -21.98 -13.08
N ASN A 125 28.41 -20.71 -12.66
CA ASN A 125 27.58 -19.74 -13.39
C ASN A 125 28.35 -18.95 -14.45
N GLY A 126 29.69 -18.93 -14.38
CA GLY A 126 30.55 -18.27 -15.36
C GLY A 126 30.38 -16.74 -15.43
N TRP A 127 29.76 -16.09 -14.44
CA TRP A 127 29.44 -14.66 -14.53
C TRP A 127 30.67 -13.78 -14.68
N ALA A 128 31.78 -14.15 -14.04
CA ALA A 128 33.02 -13.39 -14.13
C ALA A 128 33.59 -13.35 -15.56
N THR A 129 33.41 -14.42 -16.36
CA THR A 129 33.93 -14.50 -17.73
C THR A 129 32.89 -14.07 -18.77
N GLU A 130 31.63 -14.47 -18.58
CA GLU A 130 30.58 -14.31 -19.60
C GLU A 130 29.72 -13.06 -19.41
N LEU A 131 29.59 -12.54 -18.17
CA LEU A 131 28.69 -11.43 -17.86
C LEU A 131 29.44 -10.12 -17.58
N HIS A 132 30.45 -10.15 -16.71
CA HIS A 132 31.18 -8.94 -16.27
C HIS A 132 31.71 -8.08 -17.42
N PRO A 133 32.27 -8.64 -18.53
CA PRO A 133 32.77 -7.81 -19.64
C PRO A 133 31.71 -6.93 -20.32
N TYR A 134 30.43 -7.26 -20.17
CA TYR A 134 29.31 -6.53 -20.76
C TYR A 134 28.60 -5.62 -19.75
N LEU A 135 29.00 -5.66 -18.48
CA LEU A 135 28.46 -4.78 -17.45
C LEU A 135 29.20 -3.45 -17.46
N VAL A 136 28.42 -2.37 -17.43
CA VAL A 136 28.95 -1.01 -17.32
C VAL A 136 29.04 -0.59 -15.86
N ASP A 137 30.19 -0.05 -15.47
CA ASP A 137 30.54 0.27 -14.08
C ASP A 137 29.55 1.23 -13.39
N TRP A 138 28.88 2.09 -14.16
CA TRP A 138 27.90 3.03 -13.61
C TRP A 138 26.55 2.37 -13.27
N ALA A 139 26.28 1.14 -13.73
CA ALA A 139 24.97 0.47 -13.57
C ALA A 139 24.93 -0.59 -12.46
N VAL A 140 26.10 -0.98 -11.93
CA VAL A 140 26.31 -2.07 -10.96
C VAL A 140 27.34 -1.66 -9.91
N VAL A 141 27.30 -2.29 -8.73
CA VAL A 141 28.38 -2.14 -7.74
C VAL A 141 29.52 -3.07 -8.11
N THR A 142 30.66 -2.50 -8.51
CA THR A 142 31.87 -3.25 -8.89
C THR A 142 32.77 -3.58 -7.70
N ASP A 143 32.64 -2.85 -6.60
CA ASP A 143 33.36 -3.13 -5.36
C ASP A 143 32.79 -4.38 -4.68
N VAL A 144 33.55 -5.47 -4.75
CA VAL A 144 33.22 -6.78 -4.17
C VAL A 144 32.99 -6.69 -2.66
N MET A 145 33.77 -5.87 -1.95
CA MET A 145 33.63 -5.73 -0.49
C MET A 145 32.34 -4.97 -0.15
N ALA A 146 32.03 -3.91 -0.90
CA ALA A 146 30.79 -3.17 -0.72
C ALA A 146 29.55 -4.04 -1.01
N ALA A 147 29.61 -4.88 -2.04
CA ALA A 147 28.55 -5.84 -2.35
C ALA A 147 28.43 -6.90 -1.24
N LYS A 148 29.56 -7.44 -0.76
CA LYS A 148 29.58 -8.42 0.34
C LYS A 148 28.98 -7.87 1.63
N TRP A 149 29.32 -6.65 2.03
CA TRP A 149 28.75 -6.01 3.22
C TRP A 149 27.25 -5.74 3.11
N PHE A 150 26.71 -5.58 1.89
CA PHE A 150 25.27 -5.46 1.69
C PHE A 150 24.54 -6.78 1.95
N TYR A 151 25.07 -7.91 1.47
CA TYR A 151 24.41 -9.21 1.60
C TYR A 151 24.70 -9.92 2.93
N GLU A 152 25.94 -9.85 3.42
CA GLU A 152 26.37 -10.54 4.65
C GLU A 152 26.26 -9.66 5.90
N GLY A 153 26.05 -8.36 5.71
CA GLY A 153 25.96 -7.37 6.79
C GLY A 153 27.25 -6.57 6.96
N LEU A 154 27.08 -5.30 7.34
CA LEU A 154 28.16 -4.37 7.58
C LEU A 154 28.88 -4.72 8.90
N PRO A 155 30.23 -4.78 8.93
CA PRO A 155 30.98 -4.98 10.17
C PRO A 155 30.67 -3.89 11.20
N ARG A 156 30.68 -4.25 12.49
CA ARG A 156 30.41 -3.30 13.57
C ARG A 156 31.42 -2.16 13.56
N GLY A 157 30.93 -0.92 13.54
CA GLY A 157 31.76 0.29 13.53
C GLY A 157 32.29 0.70 12.15
N ALA A 158 32.07 -0.09 11.10
CA ALA A 158 32.38 0.33 9.73
C ALA A 158 31.34 1.34 9.23
N SER A 159 31.78 2.29 8.40
CA SER A 159 30.90 3.20 7.68
C SER A 159 30.38 2.56 6.39
N ILE A 160 29.15 2.87 6.01
CA ILE A 160 28.59 2.45 4.71
C ILE A 160 29.48 2.99 3.58
N PRO A 161 29.94 2.15 2.63
CA PRO A 161 30.83 2.55 1.55
C PRO A 161 30.06 3.31 0.45
N TRP A 162 29.52 4.49 0.76
CA TRP A 162 28.66 5.27 -0.15
C TRP A 162 29.30 5.55 -1.51
N GLY A 163 30.63 5.65 -1.58
CA GLY A 163 31.34 5.87 -2.85
C GLY A 163 31.07 4.78 -3.90
N ALA A 164 30.98 3.52 -3.47
CA ALA A 164 30.69 2.39 -4.37
C ALA A 164 29.22 2.36 -4.83
N TRP A 165 28.31 2.94 -4.04
CA TRP A 165 26.87 2.90 -4.28
C TRP A 165 26.32 4.15 -4.96
N LEU A 166 26.98 5.30 -4.81
CA LEU A 166 26.43 6.60 -5.20
C LEU A 166 26.11 6.66 -6.70
N ILE A 167 27.05 6.24 -7.56
CA ILE A 167 26.87 6.28 -9.01
C ILE A 167 25.76 5.31 -9.46
N PRO A 168 25.80 4.00 -9.12
CA PRO A 168 24.74 3.07 -9.50
C PRO A 168 23.37 3.44 -8.96
N LEU A 169 23.28 3.90 -7.71
CA LEU A 169 22.02 4.34 -7.12
C LEU A 169 21.46 5.58 -7.82
N THR A 170 22.31 6.54 -8.19
CA THR A 170 21.86 7.77 -8.87
C THR A 170 21.18 7.43 -10.19
N TRP A 171 21.78 6.58 -11.03
CA TRP A 171 21.20 6.16 -12.30
C TRP A 171 19.91 5.34 -12.14
N ARG A 172 19.87 4.49 -11.11
CA ARG A 172 18.69 3.65 -10.84
C ARG A 172 17.53 4.48 -10.29
N LEU A 173 17.81 5.41 -9.38
CA LEU A 173 16.82 6.34 -8.83
C LEU A 173 16.36 7.36 -9.88
N SER A 174 17.22 7.80 -10.80
CA SER A 174 16.79 8.66 -11.92
C SER A 174 15.81 7.94 -12.83
N LEU A 175 16.01 6.64 -13.10
CA LEU A 175 15.05 5.83 -13.84
C LEU A 175 13.72 5.73 -13.09
N VAL A 176 13.75 5.45 -11.78
CA VAL A 176 12.54 5.43 -10.94
C VAL A 176 11.80 6.76 -10.99
N GLY A 177 12.53 7.88 -10.88
CA GLY A 177 11.97 9.23 -10.99
C GLY A 177 11.35 9.50 -12.36
N ALA A 178 12.02 9.07 -13.45
CA ALA A 178 11.51 9.22 -14.81
C ALA A 178 10.22 8.40 -15.03
N VAL A 179 10.17 7.15 -14.56
CA VAL A 179 8.95 6.32 -14.62
C VAL A 179 7.83 6.92 -13.77
N ALA A 180 8.13 7.38 -12.55
CA ALA A 180 7.14 8.03 -11.70
C ALA A 180 6.58 9.31 -12.35
N CYS A 181 7.44 10.11 -12.97
CA CYS A 181 7.05 11.29 -13.73
C CYS A 181 6.15 10.92 -14.91
N PHE A 182 6.55 9.92 -15.70
CA PHE A 182 5.75 9.40 -16.80
C PHE A 182 4.35 8.94 -16.34
N CYS A 183 4.29 8.13 -15.28
CA CYS A 183 3.02 7.69 -14.69
C CYS A 183 2.17 8.88 -14.21
N TYR A 184 2.80 9.87 -13.59
CA TYR A 184 2.11 11.08 -13.15
C TYR A 184 1.55 11.89 -14.34
N CYS A 185 2.33 12.06 -15.41
CA CYS A 185 1.88 12.72 -16.64
C CYS A 185 0.72 11.96 -17.29
N MET A 186 0.80 10.63 -17.35
CA MET A 186 -0.30 9.79 -17.84
C MET A 186 -1.57 10.02 -17.01
N VAL A 187 -1.49 9.93 -15.69
CA VAL A 187 -2.64 10.21 -14.82
C VAL A 187 -3.15 11.64 -15.01
N ALA A 188 -2.29 12.64 -15.18
CA ALA A 188 -2.71 14.02 -15.40
C ALA A 188 -3.51 14.19 -16.70
N ILE A 189 -3.11 13.52 -17.78
CA ILE A 189 -3.81 13.53 -19.08
C ILE A 189 -5.14 12.77 -18.99
N PHE A 190 -5.10 11.53 -18.48
CA PHE A 190 -6.27 10.64 -18.47
C PHE A 190 -7.25 10.92 -17.34
N ARG A 191 -6.85 11.63 -16.27
CA ARG A 191 -7.74 11.95 -15.13
C ARG A 191 -9.05 12.57 -15.59
N LYS A 192 -9.01 13.53 -16.51
CA LYS A 192 -10.23 14.21 -16.97
C LYS A 192 -11.16 13.23 -17.70
N GLN A 193 -10.58 12.42 -18.59
CA GLN A 193 -11.29 11.39 -19.34
C GLN A 193 -11.95 10.36 -18.39
N TRP A 194 -11.17 9.80 -17.45
CA TRP A 194 -11.67 8.80 -16.50
C TRP A 194 -12.75 9.34 -15.57
N VAL A 195 -12.59 10.58 -15.08
CA VAL A 195 -13.50 11.16 -14.08
C VAL A 195 -14.77 11.70 -14.72
N GLU A 196 -14.67 12.47 -15.81
CA GLU A 196 -15.80 13.21 -16.37
C GLU A 196 -16.56 12.40 -17.43
N ASN A 197 -15.83 11.74 -18.33
CA ASN A 197 -16.41 11.07 -19.50
C ASN A 197 -16.75 9.60 -19.19
N GLU A 198 -15.81 8.86 -18.61
CA GLU A 198 -15.98 7.43 -18.30
C GLU A 198 -16.58 7.20 -16.90
N ARG A 199 -16.58 8.23 -16.04
CA ARG A 199 -17.12 8.19 -14.67
C ARG A 199 -16.64 6.97 -13.90
N LEU A 200 -15.36 6.63 -14.07
CA LEU A 200 -14.74 5.47 -13.45
C LEU A 200 -14.93 5.55 -11.94
N SER A 201 -15.54 4.52 -11.36
CA SER A 201 -15.65 4.46 -9.90
C SER A 201 -14.27 4.18 -9.31
N PHE A 202 -13.93 4.87 -8.22
CA PHE A 202 -12.71 4.63 -7.43
C PHE A 202 -13.07 3.92 -6.12
N PRO A 203 -13.48 2.65 -6.14
CA PRO A 203 -14.03 1.97 -4.97
C PRO A 203 -13.08 1.92 -3.78
N LEU A 204 -11.77 1.76 -4.03
CA LEU A 204 -10.75 1.76 -2.98
C LEU A 204 -10.66 3.10 -2.23
N MET A 205 -11.08 4.21 -2.85
CA MET A 205 -11.05 5.55 -2.23
C MET A 205 -12.31 5.84 -1.41
N LYS A 206 -13.39 5.07 -1.55
CA LYS A 206 -14.63 5.28 -0.78
C LYS A 206 -14.39 5.21 0.73
N LEU A 207 -13.60 4.23 1.19
CA LEU A 207 -13.29 4.07 2.61
C LEU A 207 -12.53 5.28 3.20
N PRO A 208 -11.37 5.70 2.66
CA PRO A 208 -10.65 6.84 3.21
C PRO A 208 -11.41 8.17 3.05
N MET A 209 -12.21 8.34 2.00
CA MET A 209 -13.09 9.50 1.85
C MET A 209 -14.16 9.54 2.95
N ASN A 210 -14.85 8.42 3.20
CA ASN A 210 -15.86 8.33 4.26
C ASN A 210 -15.27 8.51 5.67
N MET A 211 -13.98 8.18 5.89
CA MET A 211 -13.27 8.48 7.13
C MET A 211 -12.89 9.96 7.27
N ALA A 212 -12.73 10.66 6.15
CA ALA A 212 -12.39 12.08 6.12
C ALA A 212 -13.63 12.99 6.20
N ASP A 213 -14.81 12.47 5.86
CA ASP A 213 -16.09 13.16 6.01
C ASP A 213 -16.50 13.17 7.49
N GLU A 214 -16.75 14.37 8.02
CA GLU A 214 -17.11 14.57 9.42
C GLU A 214 -18.61 14.36 9.65
N GLU A 215 -18.96 13.52 10.63
CA GLU A 215 -20.32 13.36 11.13
C GLU A 215 -20.53 14.18 12.43
N PRO A 216 -21.24 15.32 12.39
CA PRO A 216 -21.33 16.22 13.54
C PRO A 216 -22.11 15.65 14.73
N ARG A 217 -22.99 14.66 14.48
CA ARG A 217 -23.95 14.14 15.47
C ARG A 217 -23.58 12.77 16.04
N GLY A 218 -22.43 12.21 15.65
CA GLY A 218 -21.95 10.89 16.06
C GLY A 218 -20.96 10.90 17.22
N PHE A 219 -20.79 9.74 17.89
CA PHE A 219 -19.70 9.54 18.85
C PHE A 219 -18.36 9.51 18.12
N PHE A 220 -18.25 8.75 17.03
CA PHE A 220 -17.09 8.74 16.16
C PHE A 220 -17.16 9.87 15.14
N THR A 221 -16.00 10.44 14.80
CA THR A 221 -15.86 11.46 13.75
C THR A 221 -16.25 10.91 12.37
N ALA A 222 -15.95 9.63 12.12
CA ALA A 222 -16.37 8.92 10.92
C ALA A 222 -17.80 8.38 11.06
N GLY A 223 -18.73 8.90 10.27
CA GLY A 223 -20.17 8.64 10.41
C GLY A 223 -20.56 7.15 10.38
N PHE A 224 -19.96 6.37 9.48
CA PHE A 224 -20.29 4.95 9.31
C PHE A 224 -20.00 4.10 10.55
N MET A 225 -19.05 4.51 11.41
CA MET A 225 -18.72 3.80 12.65
C MET A 225 -19.78 3.98 13.73
N ASN A 226 -20.70 4.93 13.58
CA ASN A 226 -21.81 5.12 14.51
C ASN A 226 -22.97 4.14 14.23
N GLN A 227 -22.89 3.35 13.15
CA GLN A 227 -23.89 2.33 12.85
C GLN A 227 -23.51 0.97 13.47
N PRO A 228 -24.44 0.25 14.11
CA PRO A 228 -24.14 -1.03 14.75
C PRO A 228 -23.73 -2.12 13.75
N VAL A 229 -24.23 -2.04 12.50
CA VAL A 229 -23.89 -2.97 11.42
C VAL A 229 -22.38 -2.96 11.12
N PHE A 230 -21.73 -1.80 11.20
CA PHE A 230 -20.28 -1.69 11.04
C PHE A 230 -19.54 -2.55 12.07
N TRP A 231 -19.94 -2.48 13.34
CA TRP A 231 -19.28 -3.21 14.42
C TRP A 231 -19.51 -4.72 14.34
N ILE A 232 -20.67 -5.16 13.85
CA ILE A 232 -20.92 -6.58 13.58
C ILE A 232 -19.96 -7.09 12.50
N GLY A 233 -19.82 -6.36 11.39
CA GLY A 233 -18.88 -6.70 10.32
C GLY A 233 -17.42 -6.64 10.77
N PHE A 234 -17.05 -5.61 11.54
CA PHE A 234 -15.71 -5.48 12.12
C PHE A 234 -15.37 -6.65 13.05
N ALA A 235 -16.28 -6.99 13.97
CA ALA A 235 -16.11 -8.11 14.89
C ALA A 235 -15.98 -9.43 14.11
N PHE A 236 -16.83 -9.65 13.10
CA PHE A 236 -16.77 -10.84 12.25
C PHE A 236 -15.44 -10.97 11.50
N ALA A 237 -14.89 -9.87 10.97
CA ALA A 237 -13.62 -9.88 10.25
C ALA A 237 -12.40 -10.05 11.17
N ILE A 238 -12.39 -9.39 12.33
CA ILE A 238 -11.25 -9.36 13.25
C ILE A 238 -11.19 -10.57 14.18
N PHE A 239 -12.35 -11.15 14.52
CA PHE A 239 -12.44 -12.24 15.49
C PHE A 239 -11.61 -13.47 15.09
N PRO A 240 -11.68 -14.01 13.85
CA PRO A 240 -10.83 -15.13 13.46
C PRO A 240 -9.34 -14.83 13.53
N ILE A 241 -8.95 -13.58 13.26
CA ILE A 241 -7.55 -13.14 13.32
C ILE A 241 -7.08 -13.11 14.78
N MET A 242 -7.86 -12.49 15.67
CA MET A 242 -7.55 -12.41 17.10
C MET A 242 -7.55 -13.78 17.77
N TRP A 243 -8.50 -14.64 17.41
CA TRP A 243 -8.56 -16.01 17.89
C TRP A 243 -7.31 -16.79 17.50
N ASN A 244 -6.91 -16.72 16.23
CA ASN A 244 -5.72 -17.40 15.73
C ASN A 244 -4.42 -16.79 16.26
N MET A 245 -4.42 -15.51 16.66
CA MET A 245 -3.26 -14.88 17.29
C MET A 245 -2.90 -15.52 18.63
N ILE A 246 -3.88 -16.08 19.36
CA ILE A 246 -3.62 -16.84 20.59
C ILE A 246 -2.84 -18.12 20.27
N GLY A 247 -3.18 -18.79 19.16
CA GLY A 247 -2.48 -20.00 18.70
C GLY A 247 -0.99 -19.78 18.42
N TYR A 248 -0.58 -18.54 18.10
CA TYR A 248 0.85 -18.20 17.97
C TYR A 248 1.60 -18.30 19.31
N PHE A 249 0.96 -17.90 20.42
CA PHE A 249 1.55 -17.97 21.76
C PHE A 249 1.35 -19.34 22.43
N THR A 250 0.26 -20.03 22.07
CA THR A 250 -0.11 -21.33 22.63
C THR A 250 -0.41 -22.31 21.49
N PRO A 251 0.57 -23.12 21.03
CA PRO A 251 0.40 -23.99 19.86
C PRO A 251 -0.69 -25.06 19.97
N ILE A 252 -1.14 -25.39 21.18
CA ILE A 252 -2.20 -26.38 21.45
C ILE A 252 -3.61 -25.76 21.25
N PHE A 253 -3.70 -24.43 21.19
CA PHE A 253 -4.98 -23.73 21.10
C PHE A 253 -5.66 -23.98 19.74
N PRO A 254 -6.97 -24.30 19.70
CA PRO A 254 -7.67 -24.57 18.46
C PRO A 254 -7.65 -23.36 17.54
N THR A 255 -7.31 -23.56 16.27
CA THR A 255 -7.29 -22.49 15.25
C THR A 255 -8.57 -22.51 14.43
N ILE A 256 -9.10 -21.33 14.09
CA ILE A 256 -10.13 -21.18 13.07
C ILE A 256 -9.44 -21.23 11.70
N PRO A 257 -9.71 -22.24 10.86
CA PRO A 257 -9.05 -22.34 9.55
C PRO A 257 -9.45 -21.15 8.67
N ARG A 258 -8.45 -20.57 8.00
CA ARG A 258 -8.64 -19.54 6.96
C ARG A 258 -8.37 -20.08 5.56
N ASP A 259 -7.71 -21.21 5.46
CA ASP A 259 -7.49 -21.94 4.23
C ASP A 259 -8.37 -23.19 4.29
N PHE A 260 -9.38 -23.25 3.41
CA PHE A 260 -10.28 -24.38 3.30
C PHE A 260 -9.77 -25.42 2.30
N GLY A 261 -8.54 -25.26 1.80
CA GLY A 261 -7.87 -26.17 0.91
C GLY A 261 -8.13 -25.86 -0.56
N LEU A 262 -7.80 -26.84 -1.38
CA LEU A 262 -7.89 -26.76 -2.83
C LEU A 262 -9.13 -27.50 -3.31
N ILE A 263 -9.95 -26.83 -4.11
CA ILE A 263 -10.99 -27.52 -4.87
C ILE A 263 -10.36 -27.97 -6.18
N GLN A 264 -10.13 -29.28 -6.32
CA GLN A 264 -9.74 -29.92 -7.57
C GLN A 264 -10.99 -30.44 -8.28
N LEU A 265 -11.30 -29.84 -9.44
CA LEU A 265 -12.44 -30.27 -10.27
C LEU A 265 -12.11 -31.51 -11.12
N GLY A 266 -10.82 -31.79 -11.35
CA GLY A 266 -10.34 -32.92 -12.13
C GLY A 266 -8.81 -32.99 -12.15
N ARG A 267 -8.25 -34.07 -12.72
CA ARG A 267 -6.80 -34.34 -12.72
C ARG A 267 -5.98 -33.32 -13.51
N ASP A 268 -6.52 -32.88 -14.64
CA ASP A 268 -5.89 -31.89 -15.53
C ASP A 268 -6.45 -30.48 -15.30
N PHE A 269 -7.29 -30.31 -14.28
CA PHE A 269 -7.87 -29.02 -13.93
C PHE A 269 -6.98 -28.33 -12.88
N PRO A 270 -6.59 -27.07 -13.11
CA PRO A 270 -5.90 -26.28 -12.09
C PRO A 270 -6.80 -26.13 -10.86
N SER A 271 -6.19 -26.28 -9.68
CA SER A 271 -6.89 -26.23 -8.41
C SER A 271 -7.32 -24.81 -8.05
N ILE A 272 -8.55 -24.67 -7.55
CA ILE A 272 -9.06 -23.39 -7.04
C ILE A 272 -8.69 -23.27 -5.55
N GLU A 273 -7.93 -22.25 -5.18
CA GLU A 273 -7.61 -21.95 -3.78
C GLU A 273 -8.82 -21.37 -3.05
N THR A 274 -9.24 -21.99 -1.95
CA THR A 274 -10.37 -21.51 -1.13
C THR A 274 -9.87 -20.86 0.16
N ARG A 275 -9.25 -19.68 0.02
CA ARG A 275 -8.80 -18.89 1.16
C ARG A 275 -9.83 -17.83 1.54
N PHE A 276 -10.18 -17.80 2.82
CA PHE A 276 -11.08 -16.82 3.37
C PHE A 276 -10.30 -15.56 3.80
N TYR A 277 -10.45 -14.52 2.99
CA TYR A 277 -9.88 -13.18 3.25
C TYR A 277 -11.01 -12.15 3.39
N PRO A 278 -11.50 -11.87 4.61
CA PRO A 278 -12.55 -10.89 4.86
C PRO A 278 -12.30 -9.52 4.23
N LEU A 279 -11.04 -9.07 4.22
CA LEU A 279 -10.65 -7.79 3.62
C LEU A 279 -10.89 -7.78 2.11
N ILE A 280 -10.54 -8.86 1.40
CA ILE A 280 -10.74 -8.98 -0.04
C ILE A 280 -12.23 -9.07 -0.35
N ILE A 281 -12.98 -9.85 0.44
CA ILE A 281 -14.44 -9.96 0.31
C ILE A 281 -15.12 -8.59 0.50
N GLY A 282 -14.70 -7.83 1.53
CA GLY A 282 -15.19 -6.48 1.78
C GLY A 282 -14.78 -5.50 0.69
N ALA A 283 -13.57 -5.59 0.15
CA ALA A 283 -13.12 -4.77 -0.97
C ALA A 283 -13.87 -5.09 -2.26
N SER A 284 -14.13 -6.37 -2.55
CA SER A 284 -14.87 -6.82 -3.73
C SER A 284 -16.32 -6.34 -3.74
N TYR A 285 -16.93 -6.12 -2.57
CA TYR A 285 -18.26 -5.53 -2.48
C TYR A 285 -18.33 -4.13 -3.12
N PHE A 286 -17.23 -3.37 -3.07
CA PHE A 286 -17.19 -2.04 -3.68
C PHE A 286 -16.91 -2.07 -5.19
N VAL A 287 -16.43 -3.20 -5.72
CA VAL A 287 -16.12 -3.35 -7.14
C VAL A 287 -17.42 -3.50 -7.94
N GLU A 288 -17.49 -2.85 -9.10
CA GLU A 288 -18.65 -2.96 -9.98
C GLU A 288 -18.85 -4.39 -10.49
N LEU A 289 -20.12 -4.74 -10.76
CA LEU A 289 -20.49 -6.08 -11.19
C LEU A 289 -19.82 -6.48 -12.50
N GLU A 290 -19.71 -5.54 -13.45
CA GLU A 290 -19.09 -5.76 -14.77
C GLU A 290 -17.59 -6.07 -14.64
N VAL A 291 -16.89 -5.35 -13.77
CA VAL A 291 -15.47 -5.57 -13.48
C VAL A 291 -15.27 -6.91 -12.77
N SER A 292 -16.11 -7.22 -11.77
CA SER A 292 -16.05 -8.49 -11.05
C SER A 292 -16.33 -9.67 -11.98
N GLY A 293 -17.33 -9.55 -12.86
CA GLY A 293 -17.64 -10.54 -13.88
C GLY A 293 -16.49 -10.73 -14.87
N SER A 294 -15.87 -9.63 -15.31
CA SER A 294 -14.68 -9.68 -16.17
C SER A 294 -13.53 -10.41 -15.51
N ILE A 295 -13.23 -10.11 -14.23
CA ILE A 295 -12.18 -10.81 -13.47
C ILE A 295 -12.44 -12.32 -13.44
N ILE A 296 -13.68 -12.74 -13.17
CA ILE A 296 -14.04 -14.17 -13.15
C ILE A 296 -13.86 -14.79 -14.55
N ILE A 297 -14.37 -14.15 -15.60
CA ILE A 297 -14.27 -14.66 -16.98
C ILE A 297 -12.81 -14.77 -17.42
N TYR A 298 -11.99 -13.74 -17.20
CA TYR A 298 -10.56 -13.76 -17.53
C TYR A 298 -9.79 -14.75 -16.67
N PHE A 299 -10.14 -14.88 -15.39
CA PHE A 299 -9.57 -15.93 -14.53
C PHE A 299 -9.85 -17.29 -15.14
N LEU A 300 -11.09 -17.60 -15.52
CA LEU A 300 -11.44 -18.87 -16.15
C LEU A 300 -10.70 -19.03 -17.51
N PHE A 301 -10.64 -18.00 -18.35
CA PHE A 301 -9.95 -18.06 -19.65
C PHE A 301 -8.43 -18.21 -19.55
N LEU A 302 -7.78 -17.63 -18.54
CA LEU A 302 -6.34 -17.84 -18.32
C LEU A 302 -6.05 -19.21 -17.68
N THR A 303 -7.08 -19.82 -17.13
CA THR A 303 -7.04 -21.10 -16.41
C THR A 303 -7.41 -22.28 -17.33
N PHE A 304 -8.13 -22.02 -18.44
CA PHE A 304 -8.60 -23.02 -19.44
C PHE A 304 -8.09 -22.68 -20.84
#